data_AF-A0A7L4E9I5-F1
#
_entry.id   AF-A0A7L4E9I5-F1
#
_cell.length_a   1.000
_cell.length_b   1.000
_cell.length_c   1.000
_cell.angle_alpha   90.00
_cell.angle_beta   90.00
_cell.angle_gamma   90.00
#
_symmetry.space_group_name_H-M   'P 1'
#
loop_
_entity.id
_entity.type
_entity.pdbx_description
1 polymer ?
#
loop_
_entity_poly.entity_id
_entity_poly.type
_entity_poly.pdbx_seq_one_letter_code
_entity_poly.pdbx_strand_id
1 'polypeptide(L)'
;MGALQPGLPSPIMLPQKWPFLIIDLKDCFFTIPLNQFCQARNGHDVFHQNASPLRRQFGLSHAEAQGIVHACPQCSHYGPD
;
A
#
# COMPACT_ATOMS: atom_id res chain seq x y z
N MET A 1 -22.44 -21.02 -23.57
CA MET A 1 -21.07 -21.32 -23.11
C MET A 1 -20.19 -20.16 -23.56
N GLY A 2 -19.66 -19.37 -22.62
CA GLY A 2 -18.90 -18.15 -22.93
C GLY A 2 -17.48 -18.44 -23.41
N ALA A 3 -16.91 -17.55 -24.21
CA ALA A 3 -15.56 -17.69 -24.76
C ALA A 3 -14.49 -17.60 -23.65
N LEU A 4 -13.54 -18.53 -23.65
CA LEU A 4 -12.35 -18.48 -22.78
C LEU A 4 -11.43 -17.37 -23.29
N GLN A 5 -11.02 -16.45 -22.40
CA GLN A 5 -10.03 -15.42 -22.73
C GLN A 5 -8.68 -16.07 -23.11
N PRO A 6 -8.19 -15.91 -24.35
CA PRO A 6 -6.88 -16.40 -24.73
C PRO A 6 -5.80 -15.63 -23.98
N GLY A 7 -4.95 -16.31 -23.21
CA GLY A 7 -3.79 -15.70 -22.54
C GLY A 7 -3.65 -16.01 -21.05
N LEU A 8 -4.70 -16.51 -20.39
CA LEU A 8 -4.58 -17.05 -19.03
C LEU A 8 -4.07 -18.50 -19.09
N PRO A 9 -3.04 -18.88 -18.31
CA PRO A 9 -2.65 -20.27 -18.19
C PRO A 9 -3.86 -21.07 -17.69
N SER A 10 -4.11 -22.23 -18.30
CA SER A 10 -5.18 -23.13 -17.86
C SER A 10 -5.03 -23.38 -16.35
N PRO A 11 -6.11 -23.33 -15.54
CA PRO A 11 -6.04 -23.61 -14.11
C PRO A 11 -5.39 -24.97 -13.77
N ILE A 12 -5.37 -25.89 -14.74
CA ILE A 12 -4.73 -27.21 -14.67
C ILE A 12 -3.19 -27.11 -14.67
N MET A 13 -2.61 -25.99 -15.10
CA MET A 13 -1.17 -25.75 -15.07
C MET A 13 -0.65 -25.41 -13.66
N LEU A 14 -1.53 -25.14 -12.69
CA LEU A 14 -1.14 -24.96 -11.30
C LEU A 14 -0.92 -26.34 -10.65
N PRO A 15 0.27 -26.61 -10.07
CA PRO A 15 0.54 -27.90 -9.43
C PRO A 15 -0.46 -28.19 -8.29
N GLN A 16 -1.11 -29.35 -8.30
CA GLN A 16 -2.16 -29.72 -7.33
C GLN A 16 -1.74 -29.76 -5.85
N LYS A 17 -0.44 -29.66 -5.56
CA LYS A 17 0.13 -29.71 -4.20
C LYS A 17 0.80 -28.40 -3.77
N TRP A 18 0.58 -27.31 -4.50
CA TRP A 18 1.10 -26.02 -4.08
C TRP A 18 0.25 -25.45 -2.93
N PRO A 19 0.87 -24.89 -1.88
CA PRO A 19 0.12 -24.14 -0.88
C PRO A 19 -0.44 -22.88 -1.54
N PHE A 20 -1.73 -22.89 -1.89
CA PHE A 20 -2.40 -21.73 -2.45
C PHE A 20 -2.69 -20.73 -1.34
N LEU A 21 -1.92 -19.66 -1.31
CA LEU A 21 -2.23 -18.50 -0.48
C LEU A 21 -3.20 -17.60 -1.27
N ILE A 22 -4.49 -17.67 -0.93
CA ILE A 22 -5.49 -16.74 -1.46
C ILE A 22 -5.30 -15.44 -0.68
N ILE A 23 -4.49 -14.53 -1.23
CA ILE A 23 -4.37 -13.18 -0.68
C ILE A 23 -5.45 -12.34 -1.37
N ASP A 24 -6.49 -11.96 -0.62
CA ASP A 24 -7.56 -11.09 -1.13
C ASP A 24 -6.93 -9.74 -1.50
N LEU A 25 -7.05 -9.30 -2.76
CA LEU A 25 -6.37 -8.08 -3.23
C LEU A 25 -6.77 -6.81 -2.43
N LYS A 26 -7.96 -6.80 -1.83
CA LYS A 26 -8.46 -5.72 -0.98
C LYS A 26 -7.77 -5.73 0.39
N ASP A 27 -7.45 -6.92 0.91
CA ASP A 27 -6.65 -7.12 2.14
C ASP A 27 -5.12 -7.12 1.88
N CYS A 28 -4.67 -7.44 0.66
CA CYS A 28 -3.28 -7.43 0.17
C CYS A 28 -2.68 -6.05 0.18
N PHE A 29 -3.50 -5.02 -0.08
CA PHE A 29 -3.05 -3.65 -0.20
C PHE A 29 -2.32 -3.17 1.08
N PHE A 30 -2.60 -3.83 2.22
CA PHE A 30 -1.98 -3.61 3.52
C PHE A 30 -1.07 -4.76 4.00
N THR A 31 -1.10 -5.93 3.36
CA THR A 31 -0.47 -7.17 3.88
C THR A 31 0.79 -7.62 3.11
N ILE A 32 1.06 -7.06 1.92
CA ILE A 32 2.43 -7.15 1.37
C ILE A 32 3.35 -6.46 2.39
N PRO A 33 4.45 -7.07 2.84
CA PRO A 33 5.39 -6.45 3.77
C PRO A 33 6.09 -5.28 3.07
N LEU A 34 5.38 -4.16 2.96
CA LEU A 34 5.89 -2.88 2.53
C LEU A 34 6.68 -2.30 3.69
N ASN A 35 7.80 -1.66 3.38
CA ASN A 35 8.52 -0.88 4.38
C ASN A 35 7.57 0.14 5.05
N GLN A 36 7.85 0.51 6.31
CA GLN A 36 6.98 1.39 7.09
C GLN A 36 6.74 2.74 6.41
N PHE A 37 7.72 3.24 5.65
CA PHE A 37 7.61 4.48 4.89
C PHE A 37 6.57 4.39 3.76
N CYS A 38 6.52 3.28 3.01
CA CYS A 38 5.54 3.03 1.97
C CYS A 38 4.13 2.90 2.55
N GLN A 39 3.98 2.19 3.67
CA GLN A 39 2.68 2.09 4.35
C GLN A 39 2.19 3.47 4.81
N ALA A 40 3.09 4.26 5.40
CA ALA A 40 2.80 5.62 5.83
C ALA A 40 2.41 6.54 4.65
N ARG A 41 3.11 6.45 3.52
CA ARG A 41 2.80 7.21 2.31
C ARG A 41 1.44 6.84 1.73
N ASN A 42 1.13 5.54 1.63
CA ASN A 42 -0.17 5.07 1.15
C ASN A 42 -1.31 5.49 2.08
N GLY A 43 -1.10 5.39 3.40
CA GLY A 43 -2.07 5.87 4.39
C GLY A 43 -2.30 7.39 4.28
N HIS A 44 -1.23 8.17 4.07
CA HIS A 44 -1.34 9.62 3.87
C HIS A 44 -2.07 9.98 2.57
N ASP A 45 -1.87 9.23 1.48
CA ASP A 45 -2.57 9.46 0.20
C ASP A 45 -4.10 9.32 0.32
N VAL A 46 -4.56 8.47 1.24
CA VAL A 46 -6.00 8.25 1.48
C VAL A 46 -6.56 9.20 2.53
N PHE A 47 -5.81 9.45 3.62
CA PHE A 47 -6.33 10.12 4.81
C PHE A 47 -5.75 11.51 5.08
N HIS A 48 -4.74 11.94 4.31
CA HIS A 48 -4.06 13.24 4.44
C HIS A 48 -3.64 13.61 5.88
N GLN A 49 -3.22 12.62 6.65
CA GLN A 49 -2.83 12.78 8.05
C GLN A 49 -1.49 13.53 8.23
N ASN A 50 -1.39 14.38 9.25
CA ASN A 50 -0.18 15.18 9.52
C ASN A 50 1.06 14.33 9.85
N ALA A 51 2.25 14.94 9.83
CA ALA A 51 3.53 14.26 10.08
C ALA A 51 3.62 13.63 11.48
N SER A 52 3.06 14.27 12.51
CA SER A 52 3.10 13.76 13.89
C SER A 52 2.43 12.39 14.07
N PRO A 53 1.18 12.17 13.60
CA PRO A 53 0.57 10.84 13.52
C PRO A 53 1.40 9.82 12.74
N LEU A 54 1.88 10.17 11.54
CA LEU A 54 2.68 9.27 10.70
C LEU A 54 3.93 8.77 11.44
N ARG A 55 4.59 9.67 12.15
CA ARG A 55 5.79 9.37 12.93
C ARG A 55 5.51 8.37 14.07
N ARG A 56 4.41 8.57 14.79
CA ARG A 56 4.03 7.72 15.94
C ARG A 56 3.52 6.35 15.49
N GLN A 57 2.71 6.31 14.43
CA GLN A 57 2.08 5.08 13.95
C GLN A 57 3.06 4.17 13.22
N PHE A 58 4.00 4.74 12.46
CA PHE A 58 4.91 3.98 11.60
C PHE A 58 6.37 4.05 12.05
N GLY A 59 6.68 4.67 13.20
CA GLY A 59 8.03 4.73 13.75
C GLY A 59 9.04 5.51 12.90
N LEU A 60 8.57 6.40 12.02
CA LEU A 60 9.41 7.15 11.09
C LEU A 60 10.24 8.22 11.80
N SER A 61 11.31 8.71 11.16
CA SER A 61 11.95 9.95 11.56
C SER A 61 11.07 11.17 11.24
N HIS A 62 11.38 12.32 11.85
CA HIS A 62 10.65 13.55 11.58
C HIS A 62 10.78 13.98 10.11
N ALA A 63 11.99 13.86 9.55
CA ALA A 63 12.28 14.20 8.15
C ALA A 63 11.51 13.31 7.17
N GLU A 64 11.40 11.99 7.44
CA GLU A 64 10.61 11.09 6.61
C GLU A 64 9.13 11.41 6.65
N ALA A 65 8.57 11.66 7.84
CA ALA A 65 7.16 12.01 7.99
C ALA A 65 6.83 13.35 7.32
N GLN A 66 7.71 14.35 7.44
CA GLN A 66 7.58 15.62 6.72
C GLN A 66 7.71 15.45 5.21
N GLY A 67 8.64 14.61 4.75
CA GLY A 67 8.82 14.31 3.34
C GLY A 67 7.54 13.75 2.69
N ILE A 68 6.78 12.92 3.41
CA ILE A 68 5.49 12.40 2.96
C ILE A 68 4.46 13.53 2.80
N VAL A 69 4.33 14.41 3.80
CA VAL A 69 3.36 15.52 3.79
C VAL A 69 3.71 16.56 2.71
N HIS A 70 5.00 16.91 2.60
CA HIS A 70 5.47 17.88 1.61
C HIS A 70 5.38 17.38 0.17
N ALA A 71 5.47 16.06 -0.04
CA ALA A 71 5.27 15.45 -1.36
C ALA A 71 3.80 15.42 -1.79
N CYS A 72 2.86 15.59 -0.87
CA CYS A 72 1.43 15.59 -1.19
C CYS A 72 1.02 16.96 -1.78
N PRO A 73 0.47 17.02 -3.01
CA PRO A 73 0.09 18.29 -3.63
C PRO A 73 -1.01 19.04 -2.86
N GLN A 74 -1.84 18.31 -2.10
CA GLN A 74 -2.90 18.90 -1.28
C GLN A 74 -2.40 19.42 0.07
N CYS A 75 -1.37 18.78 0.64
CA CYS A 75 -0.88 19.11 1.98
C CYS A 75 0.42 19.93 1.97
N SER A 76 1.13 20.02 0.83
CA SER A 76 2.43 20.70 0.73
C SER A 76 2.41 22.18 1.13
N HIS A 77 1.26 22.85 0.97
CA HIS A 77 1.06 24.25 1.32
C HIS A 77 0.67 24.47 2.79
N TYR A 78 0.28 23.41 3.50
CA TYR A 78 -0.02 23.49 4.92
C TYR A 78 1.29 23.41 5.72
N GLY A 79 1.71 24.56 6.24
CA GLY A 79 2.87 24.65 7.13
C GLY A 79 2.63 23.96 8.47
N PRO A 80 3.69 23.69 9.25
CA PRO A 80 3.54 23.10 10.57
C PRO A 80 2.87 24.10 11.51
N ASP A 81 1.72 23.71 12.09
CA ASP A 81 1.22 24.32 13.34
C ASP A 81 2.15 23.97 14.51
#